data_AF-A0A8S1R4W7-F1
#
_entry.id   AF-A0A8S1R4W7-F1
#
_cell.length_a   1.000
_cell.length_b   1.000
_cell.length_c   1.000
_cell.angle_alpha   90.00
_cell.angle_beta   90.00
_cell.angle_gamma   90.00
#
_symmetry.space_group_name_H-M   'P 1'
#
loop_
_entity.id
_entity.type
_entity.pdbx_description
1 polymer ?
#
loop_
_entity_poly.entity_id
_entity_poly.type
_entity_poly.pdbx_seq_one_letter_code
_entity_poly.pdbx_strand_id
1 'polypeptide(L)'
;MDKQQILISSKQDLWDLQTQVSYQIKDNCQLLKLIDETNEKVIEKLIKQQEKLQILINKLDYFQIQPKVSYLDSILKHQYQYELKLSEDLELPCYRNRIFSIRFNLMYQDQIFINANKIIVELEIWTYDELPKKLQHNNQGESIYKGCQQAFIKEGVGRLNKIQIKEVSSHFPRGQFVLVIVPVNDHGVIGNQKLGQIKKEWIKPLVLYEFVVKAKRFSNRHIPYFIRKDGSISMKPI
;
A
#
# COMPACT_ATOMS: atom_id res chain seq x y z
N MET A 1 68.12 -60.03 11.42
CA MET A 1 67.34 -60.26 10.18
C MET A 1 66.04 -59.47 10.29
N ASP A 2 66.11 -58.15 10.58
CA ASP A 2 64.99 -57.49 11.29
C ASP A 2 64.53 -56.12 10.76
N LYS A 3 65.23 -55.48 9.82
CA LYS A 3 64.83 -54.13 9.35
C LYS A 3 63.78 -54.14 8.24
N GLN A 4 63.75 -55.17 7.40
CA GLN A 4 62.79 -55.26 6.28
C GLN A 4 61.39 -55.71 6.73
N GLN A 5 61.28 -56.62 7.69
CA GLN A 5 59.99 -57.07 8.21
C GLN A 5 59.26 -55.98 9.01
N ILE A 6 59.99 -55.16 9.79
CA ILE A 6 59.42 -54.01 10.52
C ILE A 6 58.88 -52.95 9.55
N LEU A 7 59.59 -52.68 8.44
CA LEU A 7 59.18 -51.69 7.44
C LEU A 7 57.95 -52.14 6.64
N ILE A 8 57.80 -53.45 6.41
CA ILE A 8 56.63 -54.03 5.72
C ILE A 8 55.41 -54.04 6.65
N SER A 9 55.57 -54.41 7.92
CA SER A 9 54.52 -54.32 8.94
C SER A 9 54.01 -52.88 9.09
N SER A 10 54.92 -51.93 9.24
CA SER A 10 54.58 -50.50 9.38
C SER A 10 53.84 -49.92 8.16
N LYS A 11 54.11 -50.40 6.94
CA LYS A 11 53.38 -49.98 5.74
C LYS A 11 52.00 -50.61 5.65
N GLN A 12 51.86 -51.85 6.10
CA GLN A 12 50.58 -52.54 6.17
C GLN A 12 49.65 -51.84 7.18
N ASP A 13 50.17 -51.53 8.37
CA ASP A 13 49.45 -50.81 9.42
C ASP A 13 48.99 -49.42 8.94
N LEU A 14 49.81 -48.72 8.14
CA LEU A 14 49.47 -47.40 7.59
C LEU A 14 48.40 -47.50 6.51
N TRP A 15 48.41 -48.57 5.71
CA TRP A 15 47.40 -48.83 4.69
C TRP A 15 46.04 -49.22 5.29
N ASP A 16 46.06 -50.02 6.35
CA ASP A 16 44.85 -50.39 7.10
C ASP A 16 44.25 -49.15 7.79
N LEU A 17 45.09 -48.28 8.35
CA LEU A 17 44.65 -47.03 8.97
C LEU A 17 44.09 -46.04 7.93
N GLN A 18 44.71 -45.94 6.75
CA GLN A 18 44.21 -45.13 5.64
C GLN A 18 42.86 -45.65 5.11
N THR A 19 42.71 -46.97 5.06
CA THR A 19 41.46 -47.63 4.67
C THR A 19 40.36 -47.35 5.69
N GLN A 20 40.67 -47.47 6.99
CA GLN A 20 39.73 -47.18 8.07
C GLN A 20 39.27 -45.71 8.08
N VAL A 21 40.21 -44.76 7.91
CA VAL A 21 39.89 -43.33 7.80
C VAL A 21 39.01 -43.06 6.57
N SER A 22 39.29 -43.70 5.44
CA SER A 22 38.49 -43.55 4.23
C SER A 22 37.05 -44.06 4.40
N TYR A 23 36.87 -45.17 5.12
CA TYR A 23 35.53 -45.67 5.48
C TYR A 23 34.79 -44.68 6.40
N GLN A 24 35.46 -44.16 7.44
CA GLN A 24 34.85 -43.19 8.35
C GLN A 24 34.44 -41.89 7.64
N ILE A 25 35.28 -41.38 6.72
CA ILE A 25 34.94 -40.19 5.92
C ILE A 25 33.70 -40.47 5.08
N LYS A 26 33.61 -41.65 4.45
CA LYS A 26 32.48 -42.03 3.61
C LYS A 26 31.17 -42.10 4.40
N ASP A 27 31.20 -42.68 5.59
CA ASP A 27 30.04 -42.79 6.48
C ASP A 27 29.57 -41.41 6.96
N ASN A 28 30.51 -40.54 7.34
CA ASN A 28 30.21 -39.16 7.73
C ASN A 28 29.59 -38.36 6.57
N CYS A 29 30.06 -38.55 5.35
CA CYS A 29 29.46 -37.91 4.17
C CYS A 29 28.03 -38.38 3.89
N GLN A 30 27.70 -39.65 4.17
CA GLN A 30 26.32 -40.15 4.03
C GLN A 30 25.40 -39.56 5.11
N LEU A 31 25.88 -39.45 6.34
CA LEU A 31 25.16 -38.80 7.44
C LEU A 31 24.85 -37.33 7.14
N LEU A 32 25.82 -36.57 6.63
CA LEU A 32 25.63 -35.17 6.26
C LEU A 32 24.55 -34.99 5.18
N LYS A 33 24.52 -35.87 4.15
CA LYS A 33 23.47 -35.84 3.12
C LYS A 33 22.08 -36.08 3.71
N LEU A 34 21.97 -37.05 4.63
CA LEU A 34 20.70 -37.34 5.29
C LEU A 34 20.21 -36.16 6.13
N ILE A 35 21.13 -35.49 6.82
CA ILE A 35 20.85 -34.27 7.58
C ILE A 35 20.35 -33.16 6.66
N ASP A 36 21.01 -32.91 5.52
CA ASP A 36 20.59 -31.89 4.56
C ASP A 36 19.17 -32.17 4.01
N GLU A 37 18.88 -33.41 3.61
CA GLU A 37 17.53 -33.80 3.15
C GLU A 37 16.45 -33.62 4.23
N THR A 38 16.79 -33.88 5.50
CA THR A 38 15.85 -33.62 6.61
C THR A 38 15.67 -32.13 6.86
N ASN A 39 16.73 -31.33 6.75
CA ASN A 39 16.68 -29.88 6.93
C ASN A 39 15.83 -29.21 5.84
N GLU A 40 15.93 -29.65 4.58
CA GLU A 40 15.08 -29.15 3.50
C GLU A 40 13.58 -29.35 3.82
N LYS A 41 13.21 -30.54 4.28
CA LYS A 41 11.82 -30.85 4.66
C LYS A 41 11.35 -30.02 5.86
N VAL A 42 12.24 -29.69 6.79
CA VAL A 42 11.93 -28.81 7.93
C VAL A 42 11.73 -27.37 7.45
N ILE A 43 12.59 -26.86 6.58
CA ILE A 43 12.49 -25.53 5.98
C ILE A 43 11.16 -25.38 5.21
N GLU A 44 10.79 -26.36 4.38
CA GLU A 44 9.50 -26.33 3.68
C GLU A 44 8.30 -26.26 4.63
N LYS A 45 8.34 -27.00 5.75
CA LYS A 45 7.29 -26.96 6.77
C LYS A 45 7.22 -25.59 7.46
N LEU A 46 8.37 -24.99 7.77
CA LEU A 46 8.45 -23.66 8.37
C LEU A 46 7.91 -22.58 7.43
N ILE A 47 8.25 -22.63 6.14
CA ILE A 47 7.71 -21.71 5.12
C ILE A 47 6.18 -21.81 5.07
N LYS A 48 5.62 -23.02 4.99
CA LYS A 48 4.17 -23.23 4.99
C LYS A 48 3.49 -22.77 6.29
N GLN A 49 4.15 -22.88 7.44
CA GLN A 49 3.64 -22.34 8.70
C GLN A 49 3.68 -20.82 8.72
N GLN A 50 4.75 -20.21 8.22
CA GLN A 50 4.89 -18.76 8.10
C GLN A 50 3.79 -18.17 7.19
N GLU A 51 3.51 -18.79 6.03
CA GLU A 51 2.43 -18.37 5.14
C GLU A 51 1.06 -18.39 5.84
N LYS A 52 0.78 -19.44 6.62
CA LYS A 52 -0.48 -19.54 7.39
C LYS A 52 -0.59 -18.46 8.46
N LEU A 53 0.50 -18.17 9.17
CA LEU A 53 0.55 -17.10 10.16
C LEU A 53 0.37 -15.73 9.50
N GLN A 54 0.96 -15.50 8.33
CA GLN A 54 0.80 -14.26 7.58
C GLN A 54 -0.67 -14.03 7.18
N ILE A 55 -1.36 -15.09 6.74
CA ILE A 55 -2.80 -15.03 6.44
C ILE A 55 -3.63 -14.71 7.69
N LEU A 56 -3.27 -15.28 8.85
CA LEU A 56 -3.95 -15.01 10.13
C LEU A 56 -3.72 -13.57 10.60
N ILE A 57 -2.51 -13.03 10.48
CA ILE A 57 -2.19 -11.63 10.78
C ILE A 57 -3.01 -10.70 9.90
N ASN A 58 -3.08 -10.96 8.59
CA ASN A 58 -3.90 -10.19 7.66
C ASN A 58 -5.40 -10.26 8.02
N LYS A 59 -5.87 -11.41 8.53
CA LYS A 59 -7.24 -11.55 9.05
C LYS A 59 -7.43 -10.80 10.36
N LEU A 60 -6.44 -10.75 11.24
CA LEU A 60 -6.52 -10.01 12.50
C LEU A 60 -6.52 -8.49 12.30
N ASP A 61 -5.84 -7.98 11.27
CA ASP A 61 -5.98 -6.58 10.83
C ASP A 61 -7.42 -6.25 10.39
N TYR A 62 -8.19 -7.25 9.95
CA TYR A 62 -9.62 -7.08 9.70
C TYR A 62 -10.42 -6.84 10.99
N PHE A 63 -9.95 -7.37 12.12
CA PHE A 63 -10.62 -7.35 13.43
C PHE A 63 -10.00 -6.38 14.45
N GLN A 64 -9.03 -5.55 14.08
CA GLN A 64 -8.58 -4.47 14.96
C GLN A 64 -9.81 -3.66 15.41
N ILE A 65 -9.97 -3.56 16.72
CA ILE A 65 -11.07 -2.94 17.46
C ILE A 65 -11.39 -1.61 16.79
N GLN A 66 -12.45 -1.62 16.00
CA GLN A 66 -12.86 -0.45 15.26
C GLN A 66 -13.37 0.58 16.27
N PRO A 67 -12.91 1.84 16.23
CA PRO A 67 -13.62 2.89 16.95
C PRO A 67 -15.09 2.85 16.52
N LYS A 68 -16.01 3.02 17.47
CA LYS A 68 -17.47 2.99 17.24
C LYS A 68 -17.96 4.07 16.25
N VAL A 69 -17.06 4.93 15.79
CA VAL A 69 -17.25 6.03 14.84
C VAL A 69 -16.13 5.92 13.79
N SER A 70 -16.47 5.86 12.51
CA SER A 70 -15.47 5.85 11.44
C SER A 70 -14.67 7.16 11.45
N TYR A 71 -13.37 7.11 11.14
CA TYR A 71 -12.55 8.30 10.94
C TYR A 71 -13.11 9.21 9.83
N LEU A 72 -13.73 8.62 8.79
CA LEU A 72 -14.41 9.42 7.79
C LEU A 72 -15.63 10.15 8.38
N ASP A 73 -16.39 9.50 9.26
CA ASP A 73 -17.53 10.15 9.93
C ASP A 73 -17.10 11.31 10.83
N SER A 74 -15.95 11.18 11.50
CA SER A 74 -15.44 12.25 12.36
C SER A 74 -14.98 13.46 11.54
N ILE A 75 -14.32 13.22 10.39
CA ILE A 75 -13.99 14.27 9.43
C ILE A 75 -15.27 14.95 8.93
N LEU A 76 -16.27 14.20 8.50
CA LEU A 76 -17.46 14.78 7.86
C LEU A 76 -18.32 15.63 8.80
N LYS A 77 -18.31 15.33 10.09
CA LYS A 77 -19.09 16.06 11.11
C LYS A 77 -18.37 17.27 11.69
N HIS A 78 -17.08 17.43 11.41
CA HIS A 78 -16.32 18.56 11.92
C HIS A 78 -16.73 19.86 11.21
N GLN A 79 -16.68 20.98 11.96
CA GLN A 79 -16.93 22.30 11.39
C GLN A 79 -15.63 22.87 10.83
N TYR A 80 -15.61 23.15 9.53
CA TYR A 80 -14.46 23.68 8.83
C TYR A 80 -14.73 25.10 8.34
N GLN A 81 -13.68 25.90 8.25
CA GLN A 81 -13.76 27.26 7.70
C GLN A 81 -13.50 27.27 6.19
N TYR A 82 -12.63 26.37 5.72
CA TYR A 82 -12.23 26.23 4.33
C TYR A 82 -12.63 24.86 3.82
N GLU A 83 -12.70 24.68 2.51
CA GLU A 83 -12.99 23.38 1.90
C GLU A 83 -12.16 23.13 0.65
N LEU A 84 -11.88 21.86 0.39
CA LEU A 84 -11.30 21.43 -0.88
C LEU A 84 -12.42 21.05 -1.84
N LYS A 85 -12.45 21.66 -3.03
CA LYS A 85 -13.40 21.35 -4.12
C LYS A 85 -12.66 21.00 -5.40
N LEU A 86 -13.24 20.14 -6.22
CA LEU A 86 -12.70 19.82 -7.55
C LEU A 86 -12.65 21.09 -8.43
N SER A 87 -11.51 21.34 -9.07
CA SER A 87 -11.38 22.46 -10.02
C SER A 87 -11.95 22.11 -11.39
N GLU A 88 -11.91 20.82 -11.73
CA GLU A 88 -12.36 20.25 -12.99
C GLU A 88 -13.14 18.95 -12.72
N ASP A 89 -14.05 18.61 -13.62
CA ASP A 89 -14.85 17.39 -13.51
C ASP A 89 -13.94 16.16 -13.63
N LEU A 90 -14.18 15.15 -12.80
CA LEU A 90 -13.41 13.91 -12.81
C LEU A 90 -14.13 12.84 -13.63
N GLU A 91 -13.52 12.43 -14.74
CA GLU A 91 -14.02 11.34 -15.59
C GLU A 91 -13.95 10.00 -14.85
N LEU A 92 -15.08 9.30 -14.81
CA LEU A 92 -15.24 7.98 -14.23
C LEU A 92 -15.91 7.01 -15.21
N PRO A 93 -15.69 5.70 -15.01
CA PRO A 93 -14.78 5.09 -14.06
C PRO A 93 -13.33 5.26 -14.50
N CYS A 94 -12.44 5.35 -13.51
CA CYS A 94 -11.03 5.19 -13.75
C CYS A 94 -10.72 3.73 -14.17
N TYR A 95 -9.56 3.51 -14.76
CA TYR A 95 -9.15 2.18 -15.18
C TYR A 95 -7.87 1.76 -14.46
N ARG A 96 -7.82 0.50 -14.06
CA ARG A 96 -6.66 -0.12 -13.45
C ARG A 96 -5.44 0.15 -14.32
N ASN A 97 -4.36 0.57 -13.68
CA ASN A 97 -3.09 0.89 -14.32
C ASN A 97 -3.10 2.05 -15.33
N ARG A 98 -4.20 2.81 -15.44
CA ARG A 98 -4.20 4.07 -16.19
C ARG A 98 -3.85 5.22 -15.27
N ILE A 99 -3.13 6.16 -15.86
CA ILE A 99 -2.74 7.39 -15.21
C ILE A 99 -3.89 8.40 -15.31
N PHE A 100 -4.20 9.05 -14.20
CA PHE A 100 -5.08 10.22 -14.16
C PHE A 100 -4.50 11.30 -13.22
N SER A 101 -5.16 12.45 -13.22
CA SER A 101 -4.82 13.60 -12.41
C SER A 101 -6.08 14.13 -11.73
N ILE A 102 -5.92 14.78 -10.58
CA ILE A 102 -6.99 15.49 -9.90
C ILE A 102 -6.50 16.92 -9.64
N ARG A 103 -7.28 17.90 -10.06
CA ARG A 103 -7.11 19.31 -9.69
C ARG A 103 -8.19 19.71 -8.70
N PHE A 104 -7.79 20.43 -7.67
CA PHE A 104 -8.68 20.90 -6.62
C PHE A 104 -8.26 22.29 -6.16
N ASN A 105 -9.24 23.05 -5.70
CA ASN A 105 -9.07 24.39 -5.17
C ASN A 105 -9.37 24.38 -3.67
N LEU A 106 -8.64 25.22 -2.95
CA LEU A 106 -8.96 25.62 -1.60
C LEU A 106 -9.97 26.77 -1.65
N MET A 107 -11.13 26.58 -1.06
CA MET A 107 -12.25 27.50 -1.13
C MET A 107 -12.57 28.09 0.24
N TYR A 108 -12.96 29.36 0.25
CA TYR A 108 -13.57 30.05 1.37
C TYR A 108 -14.82 30.76 0.84
N GLN A 109 -16.00 30.43 1.38
CA GLN A 109 -17.27 31.03 0.95
C GLN A 109 -17.45 31.02 -0.58
N ASP A 110 -17.23 29.86 -1.22
CA ASP A 110 -17.30 29.64 -2.67
C ASP A 110 -16.34 30.46 -3.54
N GLN A 111 -15.33 31.10 -2.95
CA GLN A 111 -14.23 31.74 -3.68
C GLN A 111 -12.90 31.01 -3.43
N ILE A 112 -12.01 31.02 -4.43
CA ILE A 112 -10.67 30.44 -4.27
C ILE A 112 -9.91 31.29 -3.23
N PHE A 113 -9.44 30.64 -2.17
CA PHE A 113 -8.67 31.29 -1.12
C PHE A 113 -7.17 31.17 -1.40
N ILE A 114 -6.47 32.31 -1.43
CA ILE A 114 -5.03 32.37 -1.65
C ILE A 114 -4.29 32.14 -0.33
N ASN A 115 -3.80 30.92 -0.11
CA ASN A 115 -3.03 30.56 1.07
C ASN A 115 -1.60 31.12 1.04
N ALA A 116 -1.13 31.68 2.16
CA ALA A 116 0.24 32.19 2.29
C ALA A 116 1.26 31.09 2.69
N ASN A 117 0.82 30.06 3.41
CA ASN A 117 1.66 28.92 3.79
C ASN A 117 1.53 27.76 2.81
N LYS A 118 2.55 26.90 2.70
CA LYS A 118 2.45 25.65 1.95
C LYS A 118 1.56 24.68 2.73
N ILE A 119 0.45 24.26 2.15
CA ILE A 119 -0.41 23.23 2.73
C ILE A 119 -0.13 21.93 1.97
N ILE A 120 0.20 20.86 2.68
CA ILE A 120 0.35 19.54 2.09
C ILE A 120 -0.98 18.81 2.18
N VAL A 121 -1.35 18.13 1.10
CA VAL A 121 -2.47 17.19 1.10
C VAL A 121 -2.01 15.81 0.65
N GLU A 122 -2.71 14.80 1.12
CA GLU A 122 -2.51 13.39 0.76
C GLU A 122 -3.79 12.81 0.13
N LEU A 123 -3.60 12.00 -0.90
CA LEU A 123 -4.61 11.17 -1.53
C LEU A 123 -4.76 9.86 -0.76
N GLU A 124 -5.98 9.55 -0.37
CA GLU A 124 -6.35 8.31 0.29
C GLU A 124 -7.53 7.65 -0.43
N ILE A 125 -7.56 6.32 -0.41
CA ILE A 125 -8.66 5.48 -0.88
C ILE A 125 -9.12 4.68 0.32
N TRP A 126 -10.42 4.63 0.48
CA TRP A 126 -11.10 3.96 1.58
C TRP A 126 -12.14 2.98 1.03
N THR A 127 -12.44 1.93 1.78
CA THR A 127 -13.57 1.04 1.47
C THR A 127 -14.91 1.74 1.70
N TYR A 128 -15.96 1.27 1.02
CA TYR A 128 -17.34 1.72 1.25
C TYR A 128 -18.07 0.87 2.31
N ASP A 129 -17.33 0.31 3.27
CA ASP A 129 -17.94 -0.53 4.31
C ASP A 129 -18.73 0.31 5.31
N GLU A 130 -19.53 -0.33 6.18
CA GLU A 130 -20.14 0.37 7.33
C GLU A 130 -19.09 1.05 8.23
N LEU A 131 -17.89 0.47 8.26
CA LEU A 131 -16.70 1.05 8.87
C LEU A 131 -15.62 1.17 7.79
N PRO A 132 -15.58 2.29 7.06
CA PRO A 132 -14.59 2.53 6.02
C PRO A 132 -13.16 2.33 6.52
N LYS A 133 -12.35 1.58 5.76
CA LYS A 133 -10.94 1.32 6.06
C LYS A 133 -10.03 1.95 5.01
N LYS A 134 -8.96 2.62 5.44
CA LYS A 134 -7.93 3.15 4.54
C LYS A 134 -7.23 1.99 3.84
N LEU A 135 -7.21 2.05 2.52
CA LEU A 135 -6.62 1.05 1.66
C LEU A 135 -5.21 1.49 1.25
N GLN A 136 -4.20 0.84 1.83
CA GLN A 136 -2.79 1.04 1.50
C GLN A 136 -2.24 -0.08 0.61
N HIS A 137 -2.61 -1.32 0.94
CA HIS A 137 -2.16 -2.54 0.27
C HIS A 137 -3.34 -3.43 -0.11
N ASN A 138 -3.19 -4.22 -1.17
CA ASN A 138 -4.15 -5.25 -1.54
C ASN A 138 -3.92 -6.54 -0.73
N ASN A 139 -4.73 -7.55 -0.99
CA ASN A 139 -4.65 -8.86 -0.31
C ASN A 139 -3.33 -9.61 -0.55
N GLN A 140 -2.53 -9.18 -1.52
CA GLN A 140 -1.21 -9.73 -1.84
C GLN A 140 -0.07 -8.90 -1.22
N GLY A 141 -0.40 -7.86 -0.43
CA GLY A 141 0.59 -6.95 0.17
C GLY A 141 1.12 -5.88 -0.78
N GLU A 142 0.64 -5.83 -2.02
CA GLU A 142 1.08 -4.84 -3.00
C GLU A 142 0.39 -3.50 -2.75
N SER A 143 1.12 -2.38 -2.89
CA SER A 143 0.54 -1.05 -2.75
C SER A 143 -0.58 -0.81 -3.77
N ILE A 144 -1.69 -0.21 -3.32
CA ILE A 144 -2.87 0.08 -4.15
C ILE A 144 -2.62 1.21 -5.15
N TYR A 145 -1.57 2.00 -4.93
CA TYR A 145 -1.23 3.15 -5.77
C TYR A 145 0.11 2.98 -6.47
N LYS A 146 0.30 3.82 -7.48
CA LYS A 146 1.60 4.19 -8.03
C LYS A 146 1.55 5.66 -8.43
N GLY A 147 2.67 6.37 -8.23
CA GLY A 147 2.79 7.78 -8.58
C GLY A 147 2.57 8.73 -7.40
N CYS A 148 2.12 9.96 -7.70
CA CYS A 148 2.05 11.05 -6.75
C CYS A 148 0.84 10.92 -5.83
N GLN A 149 1.07 10.72 -4.53
CA GLN A 149 0.03 10.62 -3.50
C GLN A 149 -0.09 11.91 -2.68
N GLN A 150 0.88 12.82 -2.79
CA GLN A 150 0.89 14.06 -2.03
C GLN A 150 1.09 15.26 -2.95
N ALA A 151 0.40 16.35 -2.64
CA ALA A 151 0.53 17.59 -3.39
C ALA A 151 0.58 18.78 -2.43
N PHE A 152 1.21 19.86 -2.89
CA PHE A 152 1.12 21.15 -2.22
C PHE A 152 -0.05 21.94 -2.80
N ILE A 153 -0.80 22.61 -1.93
CA ILE A 153 -1.67 23.72 -2.32
C ILE A 153 -0.84 25.00 -2.30
N LYS A 154 -0.82 25.70 -3.43
CA LYS A 154 -0.17 26.99 -3.59
C LYS A 154 -1.16 27.96 -4.21
N GLU A 155 -1.27 29.15 -3.63
CA GLU A 155 -2.17 30.20 -4.13
C GLU A 155 -3.61 29.71 -4.36
N GLY A 156 -4.08 28.84 -3.46
CA GLY A 156 -5.41 28.26 -3.50
C GLY A 156 -5.59 27.07 -4.44
N VAL A 157 -4.55 26.65 -5.16
CA VAL A 157 -4.63 25.59 -6.18
C VAL A 157 -3.74 24.40 -5.81
N GLY A 158 -4.30 23.20 -5.88
CA GLY A 158 -3.61 21.94 -5.69
C GLY A 158 -3.81 21.00 -6.89
N ARG A 159 -2.80 20.16 -7.14
CA ARG A 159 -2.82 19.20 -8.24
C ARG A 159 -2.07 17.92 -7.91
N LEU A 160 -2.77 16.80 -7.94
CA LEU A 160 -2.17 15.47 -7.92
C LEU A 160 -2.04 14.98 -9.36
N ASN A 161 -0.83 14.60 -9.76
CA ASN A 161 -0.51 14.18 -11.12
C ASN A 161 0.07 12.78 -11.16
N LYS A 162 -0.13 12.09 -12.27
CA LYS A 162 0.45 10.76 -12.48
C LYS A 162 -0.06 9.75 -11.43
N ILE A 163 -1.31 9.89 -10.98
CA ILE A 163 -1.95 8.92 -10.07
C ILE A 163 -2.31 7.68 -10.87
N GLN A 164 -1.97 6.51 -10.36
CA GLN A 164 -2.35 5.24 -10.91
C GLN A 164 -2.88 4.34 -9.79
N ILE A 165 -4.12 3.84 -9.94
CA ILE A 165 -4.67 2.83 -9.04
C ILE A 165 -4.45 1.43 -9.63
N LYS A 166 -3.85 0.56 -8.84
CA LYS A 166 -3.46 -0.82 -9.22
C LYS A 166 -4.53 -1.85 -8.90
N GLU A 167 -5.58 -1.48 -8.21
CA GLU A 167 -6.65 -2.38 -7.80
C GLU A 167 -7.98 -2.00 -8.47
N VAL A 168 -8.87 -2.98 -8.65
CA VAL A 168 -10.21 -2.73 -9.17
C VAL A 168 -11.22 -2.66 -8.04
N SER A 169 -12.18 -1.75 -8.15
CA SER A 169 -13.17 -1.54 -7.10
C SER A 169 -14.11 -2.72 -6.94
N SER A 170 -14.30 -3.56 -7.98
CA SER A 170 -15.10 -4.79 -7.92
C SER A 170 -14.57 -5.86 -6.96
N HIS A 171 -13.33 -5.76 -6.50
CA HIS A 171 -12.79 -6.65 -5.47
C HIS A 171 -13.23 -6.27 -4.05
N PHE A 172 -13.88 -5.11 -3.89
CA PHE A 172 -14.30 -4.58 -2.60
C PHE A 172 -15.82 -4.52 -2.51
N PRO A 173 -16.37 -4.47 -1.28
CA PRO A 173 -17.80 -4.36 -1.07
C PRO A 173 -18.40 -3.18 -1.85
N ARG A 174 -19.58 -3.40 -2.44
CA ARG A 174 -20.31 -2.46 -3.30
C ARG A 174 -19.61 -2.06 -4.60
N GLY A 175 -18.45 -2.64 -4.92
CA GLY A 175 -17.80 -2.44 -6.21
C GLY A 175 -17.27 -1.02 -6.42
N GLN A 176 -17.09 -0.24 -5.36
CA GLN A 176 -16.70 1.18 -5.39
C GLN A 176 -15.76 1.52 -4.22
N PHE A 177 -15.00 2.58 -4.40
CA PHE A 177 -14.12 3.16 -3.40
C PHE A 177 -14.62 4.53 -2.97
N VAL A 178 -14.19 4.97 -1.78
CA VAL A 178 -14.23 6.37 -1.39
C VAL A 178 -12.84 6.96 -1.60
N LEU A 179 -12.73 7.98 -2.47
CA LEU A 179 -11.48 8.72 -2.67
C LEU A 179 -11.50 9.98 -1.81
N VAL A 180 -10.44 10.20 -1.05
CA VAL A 180 -10.33 11.32 -0.11
C VAL A 180 -9.03 12.07 -0.37
N ILE A 181 -9.09 13.41 -0.39
CA ILE A 181 -7.90 14.26 -0.33
C ILE A 181 -7.91 15.01 0.99
N VAL A 182 -6.99 14.66 1.89
CA VAL A 182 -6.92 15.19 3.26
C VAL A 182 -5.71 16.13 3.43
N PRO A 183 -5.87 17.26 4.14
CA PRO A 183 -4.74 18.06 4.62
C PRO A 183 -3.87 17.30 5.62
N VAL A 184 -2.55 17.31 5.43
CA VAL A 184 -1.58 16.65 6.33
C VAL A 184 -0.56 17.65 6.88
N ASN A 185 0.07 17.30 8.01
CA ASN A 185 1.11 18.14 8.61
C ASN A 185 2.37 18.11 7.75
N ASP A 186 3.05 19.26 7.60
CA ASP A 186 4.38 19.31 6.98
C ASP A 186 5.54 19.09 7.98
N HIS A 187 5.22 18.80 9.24
CA HIS A 187 6.17 18.71 10.37
C HIS A 187 7.05 19.96 10.59
N GLY A 188 6.73 21.08 9.92
CA GLY A 188 7.40 22.36 10.04
C GLY A 188 7.08 23.03 11.37
N VAL A 189 8.13 23.60 11.97
CA VAL A 189 8.06 24.28 13.28
C VAL A 189 7.07 25.44 13.19
N ILE A 190 6.08 25.42 14.08
CA ILE A 190 5.08 26.47 14.27
C ILE A 190 5.80 27.73 14.76
N GLY A 191 6.18 28.61 13.85
CA GLY A 191 6.59 29.98 14.14
C GLY A 191 5.42 30.94 13.97
N ASN A 192 5.31 31.92 14.88
CA ASN A 192 4.32 32.99 14.99
C ASN A 192 3.36 33.16 13.79
N GLN A 193 2.06 32.98 14.06
CA GLN A 193 0.97 33.10 13.08
C GLN A 193 1.06 34.44 12.33
N LYS A 194 1.40 34.37 11.03
CA LYS A 194 1.35 35.51 10.12
C LYS A 194 -0.02 35.54 9.43
N LEU A 195 -0.47 36.73 9.04
CA LEU A 195 -1.71 36.93 8.26
C LEU A 195 -1.69 36.02 7.01
N GLY A 196 -2.77 35.26 6.77
CA GLY A 196 -2.89 34.36 5.62
C GLY A 196 -2.36 32.94 5.81
N GLN A 197 -1.83 32.58 6.99
CA GLN A 197 -1.51 31.19 7.32
C GLN A 197 -2.76 30.42 7.75
N ILE A 198 -3.05 29.31 7.08
CA ILE A 198 -4.17 28.42 7.42
C ILE A 198 -3.64 27.16 8.10
N LYS A 199 -4.32 26.76 9.18
CA LYS A 199 -4.08 25.48 9.84
C LYS A 199 -4.82 24.36 9.12
N LYS A 200 -4.22 23.17 9.06
CA LYS A 200 -4.80 22.02 8.34
C LYS A 200 -6.18 21.61 8.90
N GLU A 201 -6.40 21.80 10.21
CA GLU A 201 -7.63 21.41 10.90
C GLU A 201 -8.82 22.25 10.46
N TRP A 202 -8.58 23.42 9.85
CA TRP A 202 -9.63 24.32 9.38
C TRP A 202 -10.12 23.99 7.97
N ILE A 203 -9.49 23.02 7.30
CA ILE A 203 -9.75 22.68 5.90
C ILE A 203 -10.53 21.37 5.83
N LYS A 204 -11.74 21.44 5.29
CA LYS A 204 -12.57 20.28 4.98
C LYS A 204 -11.91 19.46 3.86
N PRO A 205 -11.68 18.15 4.07
CA PRO A 205 -11.20 17.26 3.02
C PRO A 205 -12.15 17.17 1.82
N LEU A 206 -11.58 16.88 0.64
CA LEU A 206 -12.39 16.51 -0.52
C LEU A 206 -12.72 15.01 -0.42
N VAL A 207 -14.00 14.66 -0.42
CA VAL A 207 -14.48 13.27 -0.31
C VAL A 207 -15.33 12.92 -1.54
N LEU A 208 -14.94 11.88 -2.28
CA LEU A 208 -15.63 11.36 -3.45
C LEU A 208 -16.10 9.92 -3.19
N TYR A 209 -17.40 9.74 -2.95
CA TYR A 209 -17.98 8.47 -2.48
C TYR A 209 -18.11 7.39 -3.56
N GLU A 210 -18.39 7.75 -4.81
CA GLU A 210 -18.69 6.80 -5.89
C GLU A 210 -17.49 6.64 -6.85
N PHE A 211 -16.29 6.51 -6.29
CA PHE A 211 -15.06 6.39 -7.08
C PHE A 211 -14.89 4.96 -7.58
N VAL A 212 -15.16 4.74 -8.88
CA VAL A 212 -15.13 3.40 -9.50
C VAL A 212 -13.85 3.20 -10.31
N VAL A 213 -13.19 2.06 -10.12
CA VAL A 213 -12.00 1.64 -10.89
C VAL A 213 -12.25 0.29 -11.56
N LYS A 214 -12.29 0.27 -12.89
CA LYS A 214 -12.53 -0.95 -13.69
C LYS A 214 -11.22 -1.55 -14.21
N ALA A 215 -11.22 -2.87 -14.45
CA ALA A 215 -10.03 -3.58 -14.93
C ALA A 215 -9.52 -3.10 -16.29
N LYS A 216 -10.43 -2.91 -17.25
CA LYS A 216 -10.14 -2.51 -18.63
C LYS A 216 -11.29 -1.67 -19.18
N ARG A 217 -10.99 -0.81 -20.15
CA ARG A 217 -12.00 -0.13 -20.96
C ARG A 217 -12.51 -1.10 -22.02
N PHE A 218 -13.66 -1.71 -21.79
CA PHE A 218 -14.36 -2.47 -22.82
C PHE A 218 -15.00 -1.47 -23.82
N SER A 219 -14.80 -1.67 -25.12
CA SER A 219 -15.15 -0.71 -26.20
C SER A 219 -16.60 -0.24 -26.20
N ASN A 220 -16.85 0.97 -26.77
CA ASN A 220 -18.09 1.67 -27.21
C ASN A 220 -19.39 1.59 -26.39
N ARG A 221 -19.60 0.61 -25.51
CA ARG A 221 -20.74 0.51 -24.58
C ARG A 221 -20.46 1.18 -23.25
N HIS A 222 -19.21 1.63 -23.04
CA HIS A 222 -18.84 2.34 -21.84
C HIS A 222 -19.22 3.82 -21.98
N ILE A 223 -20.27 4.23 -21.28
CA ILE A 223 -20.65 5.64 -21.16
C ILE A 223 -19.88 6.20 -19.95
N PRO A 224 -18.89 7.09 -20.15
CA PRO A 224 -18.24 7.75 -19.02
C PRO A 224 -19.27 8.63 -18.30
N TYR A 225 -19.08 8.78 -17.00
CA TYR A 225 -19.79 9.75 -16.19
C TYR A 225 -18.77 10.61 -15.45
N PHE A 226 -19.20 11.75 -14.97
CA PHE A 226 -18.36 12.78 -14.42
C PHE A 226 -18.81 13.11 -13.00
N ILE A 227 -17.88 13.10 -12.07
CA ILE A 227 -18.09 13.78 -10.78
C ILE A 227 -17.82 15.25 -11.03
N ARG A 228 -18.86 16.07 -10.88
CA ARG A 228 -18.81 17.51 -11.08
C ARG A 228 -18.14 18.22 -9.91
N LYS A 229 -17.77 19.49 -10.13
CA LYS A 229 -17.18 20.37 -9.11
C LYS A 229 -18.03 20.52 -7.85
N ASP A 230 -19.35 20.43 -7.99
CA ASP A 230 -20.32 20.49 -6.89
C ASP A 230 -20.51 19.13 -6.17
N GLY A 231 -19.81 18.08 -6.62
CA GLY A 231 -19.92 16.72 -6.10
C GLY A 231 -21.05 15.91 -6.71
N SER A 232 -21.85 16.48 -7.63
CA SER A 232 -22.93 15.75 -8.31
C SER A 232 -22.41 14.88 -9.45
N ILE A 233 -23.18 13.86 -9.84
CA ILE A 233 -22.79 12.93 -10.90
C ILE A 233 -23.55 13.24 -12.19
N SER A 234 -22.84 13.28 -13.32
CA SER A 234 -23.43 13.55 -14.63
C SER A 234 -22.95 12.62 -15.72
N MET A 235 -23.83 12.29 -16.66
CA MET A 235 -23.53 11.44 -17.82
C MET A 235 -23.01 12.22 -19.04
N LYS A 236 -22.93 13.55 -18.98
CA LYS A 236 -22.50 14.40 -20.10
C LYS A 236 -21.23 15.18 -19.72
N PRO A 237 -20.19 15.19 -20.59
CA PRO A 237 -19.11 16.18 -20.45
C PRO A 237 -19.66 17.58 -20.73
N ILE A 238 -19.09 18.59 -20.06
CA ILE A 238 -19.35 20.02 -20.33
C ILE A 238 -18.50 20.45 -21.53
#